data_AF-A0A6A6H737-F1
#
_entry.id   AF-A0A6A6H737-F1
#
_cell.length_a   1.000
_cell.length_b   1.000
_cell.length_c   1.000
_cell.angle_alpha   90.00
_cell.angle_beta   90.00
_cell.angle_gamma   90.00
#
_symmetry.space_group_name_H-M   'P 1'
#
loop_
_entity.id
_entity.type
_entity.pdbx_description
1 polymer ?
#
loop_
_entity_poly.entity_id
_entity_poly.type
_entity_poly.pdbx_seq_one_letter_code
_entity_poly.pdbx_strand_id
1 'polypeptide(L)'
;MALSAVRHYPSSHFLSAFLPVAFASLQPAAHTFRTHLWQRFPLLQTTCALPIAIGSGISSTLRDIWESVLRAVPKKKTTHSKKRHRQLAGKALQDATALNKCSGCGRQKRAHALCPYCVQTIRQYWGNNWKPTPELEAEQKEKKDKREEEEQSRKRAKNLRWWPKNR
;
A
#
# COMPACT_ATOMS: atom_id res chain seq x y z
N MET A 1 54.08 -30.82 21.92
CA MET A 1 53.02 -29.89 22.35
C MET A 1 52.26 -29.44 21.12
N ALA A 2 51.10 -30.04 20.84
CA ALA A 2 50.26 -29.68 19.69
C ALA A 2 49.12 -28.77 20.17
N LEU A 3 49.03 -27.56 19.61
CA LEU A 3 47.96 -26.61 19.89
C LEU A 3 46.79 -26.90 18.94
N SER A 4 45.71 -27.47 19.48
CA SER A 4 44.45 -27.70 18.76
C SER A 4 43.66 -26.40 18.67
N ALA A 5 43.44 -25.90 17.45
CA ALA A 5 42.55 -24.78 17.19
C ALA A 5 41.09 -25.24 17.23
N VAL A 6 40.35 -24.83 18.25
CA VAL A 6 38.91 -25.09 18.38
C VAL A 6 38.14 -24.13 17.46
N ARG A 7 37.68 -24.64 16.30
CA ARG A 7 36.68 -23.95 15.47
C ARG A 7 35.31 -24.08 16.14
N HIS A 8 34.82 -22.96 16.68
CA HIS A 8 33.45 -22.86 17.14
C HIS A 8 32.53 -22.71 15.92
N TYR A 9 31.69 -23.72 15.69
CA TYR A 9 30.59 -23.63 14.73
C TYR A 9 29.42 -22.93 15.42
N PRO A 10 28.93 -21.78 14.92
CA PRO A 10 27.73 -21.17 15.48
C PRO A 10 26.52 -22.08 15.20
N SER A 11 25.68 -22.22 16.22
CA SER A 11 24.43 -22.98 16.17
C SER A 11 23.50 -22.44 15.07
N SER A 12 22.78 -23.37 14.43
CA SER A 12 21.90 -23.17 13.27
C SER A 12 20.72 -22.21 13.51
N HIS A 13 20.55 -21.67 14.71
CA HIS A 13 19.48 -20.75 15.07
C HIS A 13 19.80 -19.28 14.79
N PHE A 14 21.06 -18.89 14.59
CA PHE A 14 21.40 -17.49 14.29
C PHE A 14 21.21 -17.11 12.80
N LEU A 15 21.19 -18.08 11.90
CA LEU A 15 21.00 -17.83 10.46
C LEU A 15 19.53 -17.67 10.04
N SER A 16 18.57 -18.02 10.90
CA SER A 16 17.13 -17.88 10.59
C SER A 16 16.54 -16.50 10.92
N ALA A 17 17.29 -15.63 11.64
CA ALA A 17 16.81 -14.30 12.00
C ALA A 17 16.99 -13.24 10.89
N PHE A 18 17.72 -13.55 9.81
CA PHE A 18 18.00 -12.61 8.70
C PHE A 18 17.37 -12.98 7.35
N LEU A 19 16.46 -13.95 7.32
CA LEU A 19 15.69 -14.31 6.12
C LEU A 19 14.17 -14.18 6.33
N PRO A 20 13.67 -12.95 6.50
CA PRO A 20 12.37 -12.65 5.90
C PRO A 20 12.35 -11.27 5.22
N VAL A 21 13.30 -10.97 4.32
CA VAL A 21 13.17 -9.84 3.37
C VAL A 21 13.76 -10.23 2.00
N ALA A 22 13.25 -11.30 1.39
CA ALA A 22 13.57 -11.63 0.00
C ALA A 22 12.38 -12.17 -0.83
N PHE A 23 11.19 -12.33 -0.25
CA PHE A 23 10.01 -12.88 -0.95
C PHE A 23 8.71 -12.11 -0.69
N ALA A 24 8.79 -10.78 -0.53
CA ALA A 24 7.60 -9.92 -0.40
C ALA A 24 7.62 -8.70 -1.33
N SER A 25 8.19 -8.85 -2.54
CA SER A 25 8.18 -7.80 -3.58
C SER A 25 7.63 -8.25 -4.93
N LEU A 26 6.95 -9.40 -5.01
CA LEU A 26 6.21 -9.82 -6.22
C LEU A 26 4.70 -9.97 -5.98
N GLN A 27 4.09 -9.07 -5.21
CA GLN A 27 2.66 -8.82 -5.32
C GLN A 27 2.45 -7.43 -5.90
N PRO A 28 2.10 -7.30 -7.20
CA PRO A 28 1.46 -6.09 -7.66
C PRO A 28 0.11 -6.00 -6.94
N ALA A 29 0.03 -5.10 -5.97
CA ALA A 29 -1.23 -4.66 -5.41
C ALA A 29 -2.09 -4.17 -6.59
N ALA A 30 -3.12 -4.93 -6.93
CA ALA A 30 -4.16 -4.54 -7.86
C ALA A 30 -4.93 -3.36 -7.26
N HIS A 31 -4.38 -2.16 -7.47
CA HIS A 31 -5.09 -0.92 -7.29
C HIS A 31 -6.13 -0.87 -8.40
N THR A 32 -7.38 -1.08 -8.01
CA THR A 32 -8.58 -0.82 -8.81
C THR A 32 -8.72 0.69 -9.04
N PHE A 33 -7.75 1.30 -9.71
CA PHE A 33 -7.99 2.53 -10.44
C PHE A 33 -8.80 2.14 -11.65
N ARG A 34 -10.10 2.46 -11.61
CA ARG A 34 -11.01 2.53 -12.74
C ARG A 34 -10.32 3.24 -13.92
N THR A 35 -9.73 2.45 -14.81
CA THR A 35 -9.21 2.89 -16.10
C THR A 35 -10.35 2.94 -17.11
N HIS A 36 -11.30 3.88 -16.92
CA HIS A 36 -12.38 4.10 -17.90
C HIS A 36 -11.96 4.97 -19.11
N LEU A 37 -10.67 5.24 -19.29
CA LEU A 37 -10.17 6.07 -20.41
C LEU A 37 -9.31 5.29 -21.41
N TRP A 38 -9.57 3.98 -21.56
CA TRP A 38 -8.96 3.15 -22.61
C TRP A 38 -10.00 2.41 -23.45
N GLN A 39 -11.19 2.98 -23.64
CA GLN A 39 -12.18 2.47 -24.58
C GLN A 39 -12.73 3.59 -25.47
N ARG A 40 -11.96 3.96 -26.48
CA ARG A 40 -12.45 4.37 -27.81
C ARG A 40 -11.28 4.74 -28.71
N PHE A 41 -10.67 3.73 -29.30
CA PHE A 41 -10.00 3.90 -30.59
C PHE A 41 -10.56 2.82 -31.51
N PRO A 42 -11.40 3.17 -32.51
CA PRO A 42 -11.89 2.19 -33.46
C PRO A 42 -10.71 1.69 -34.29
N LEU A 43 -10.59 0.37 -34.36
CA LEU A 43 -9.71 -0.37 -35.25
C LEU A 43 -10.08 -0.04 -36.70
N LEU A 44 -9.38 0.92 -37.30
CA LEU A 44 -9.35 1.07 -38.75
C LEU A 44 -8.26 0.13 -39.26
N GLN A 45 -8.68 -1.08 -39.62
CA GLN A 45 -7.83 -2.02 -40.35
C GLN A 45 -7.53 -1.41 -41.72
N THR A 46 -6.37 -0.79 -41.84
CA THR A 46 -5.81 -0.39 -43.13
C THR A 46 -4.59 -1.27 -43.35
N THR A 47 -4.74 -2.27 -44.21
CA THR A 47 -3.69 -3.14 -44.70
C THR A 47 -2.73 -2.32 -45.56
N CYS A 48 -1.81 -1.59 -44.92
CA CYS A 48 -0.66 -1.03 -45.61
C CYS A 48 0.32 -2.18 -45.91
N ALA A 49 0.18 -2.75 -47.11
CA ALA A 49 1.23 -3.53 -47.74
C ALA A 49 2.49 -2.65 -47.82
N LEU A 50 3.42 -2.83 -46.89
CA LEU A 50 4.76 -2.26 -46.99
C LEU A 50 5.56 -3.16 -47.94
N PRO A 51 5.96 -2.70 -49.14
CA PRO A 51 7.04 -3.37 -49.84
C PRO A 51 8.27 -3.28 -48.94
N ILE A 52 8.84 -4.43 -48.60
CA ILE A 52 10.15 -4.54 -47.97
C ILE A 52 11.18 -4.06 -49.00
N ALA A 53 11.27 -2.74 -49.15
CA ALA A 53 12.37 -2.07 -49.83
C ALA A 53 13.52 -2.00 -48.82
N ILE A 54 14.34 -3.03 -48.81
CA ILE A 54 15.65 -3.03 -48.16
C ILE A 54 16.47 -1.96 -48.90
N GLY A 55 16.54 -0.76 -48.34
CA GLY A 55 17.33 0.33 -48.92
C GLY A 55 16.62 1.69 -48.89
N SER A 56 16.55 2.30 -47.72
CA SER A 56 16.58 3.76 -47.63
C SER A 56 17.13 4.15 -46.28
N GLY A 57 18.09 5.08 -46.31
CA GLY A 57 18.90 5.48 -45.18
C GLY A 57 18.05 5.74 -43.95
N ILE A 58 18.59 5.36 -42.79
CA ILE A 58 18.14 5.80 -41.48
C ILE A 58 17.76 7.27 -41.66
N SER A 59 16.45 7.59 -41.61
CA SER A 59 15.99 8.98 -41.74
C SER A 59 16.89 9.81 -40.82
N SER A 60 17.45 10.91 -41.32
CA SER A 60 18.44 11.72 -40.59
C SER A 60 17.99 11.98 -39.15
N THR A 61 16.69 12.14 -38.94
CA THR A 61 16.03 12.28 -37.65
C THR A 61 16.23 11.09 -36.70
N LEU A 62 16.13 9.84 -37.17
CA LEU A 62 16.41 8.64 -36.38
C LEU A 62 17.91 8.54 -36.05
N ARG A 63 18.79 8.88 -36.99
CA ARG A 63 20.24 8.91 -36.75
C ARG A 63 20.60 9.90 -35.65
N ASP A 64 19.98 11.09 -35.67
CA ASP A 64 20.22 12.15 -34.69
C ASP A 64 19.67 11.81 -33.29
N ILE A 65 18.50 11.16 -33.21
CA ILE A 65 17.94 10.68 -31.95
C ILE A 65 18.86 9.62 -31.32
N TRP A 66 19.38 8.68 -32.12
CA TRP A 66 20.29 7.64 -31.63
C TRP A 66 21.64 8.21 -31.17
N GLU A 67 22.20 9.17 -31.91
CA GLU A 67 23.44 9.86 -31.50
C GLU A 67 23.24 10.65 -30.19
N SER A 68 22.08 11.30 -30.03
CA SER A 68 21.72 12.02 -28.79
C SER A 68 21.64 11.08 -27.59
N VAL A 69 21.01 9.91 -27.74
CA VAL A 69 20.89 8.92 -26.66
C VAL A 69 22.25 8.34 -26.27
N LEU A 70 23.09 8.01 -27.26
CA LEU A 70 24.43 7.49 -26.99
C LEU A 70 25.35 8.54 -26.34
N ARG A 71 25.16 9.83 -26.65
CA ARG A 71 25.87 10.95 -26.01
C ARG A 71 25.33 11.32 -24.63
N ALA A 72 24.06 11.05 -24.34
CA ALA A 72 23.41 11.40 -23.07
C ALA A 72 23.79 10.48 -21.90
N VAL A 73 24.51 9.38 -22.15
CA VAL A 73 24.99 8.47 -21.11
C VAL A 73 26.11 9.15 -20.30
N PRO A 74 26.04 9.18 -18.97
CA PRO A 74 27.09 9.77 -18.15
C PRO A 74 28.43 9.08 -18.43
N LYS A 75 29.39 9.84 -18.95
CA LYS A 75 30.70 9.32 -19.36
C LYS A 75 31.49 8.66 -18.23
N LYS A 76 31.29 9.14 -16.99
CA LYS A 76 32.03 8.73 -15.79
C LYS A 76 31.13 8.70 -14.56
N LYS A 77 31.44 7.82 -13.62
CA LYS A 77 30.78 7.74 -12.31
C LYS A 77 31.03 9.02 -11.52
N THR A 78 30.01 9.56 -10.86
CA THR A 78 30.15 10.74 -9.99
C THR A 78 30.94 10.40 -8.72
N THR A 79 31.79 11.33 -8.27
CA THR A 79 32.51 11.18 -6.99
C THR A 79 31.56 11.25 -5.79
N HIS A 80 31.99 10.70 -4.66
CA HIS A 80 31.21 10.74 -3.42
C HIS A 80 30.88 12.18 -2.98
N SER A 81 31.85 13.10 -3.07
CA SER A 81 31.65 14.53 -2.77
C SER A 81 30.56 15.15 -3.65
N LYS A 82 30.64 15.01 -4.99
CA LYS A 82 29.62 15.56 -5.92
C LYS A 82 28.22 15.00 -5.67
N LYS A 83 28.12 13.71 -5.30
CA LYS A 83 26.85 13.09 -4.91
C LYS A 83 26.31 13.71 -3.61
N ARG A 84 27.16 13.83 -2.57
CA ARG A 84 26.78 14.40 -1.27
C ARG A 84 26.31 15.85 -1.38
N HIS A 85 27.04 16.70 -2.12
CA HIS A 85 26.63 18.09 -2.32
C HIS A 85 25.29 18.18 -3.05
N ARG A 86 25.06 17.36 -4.08
CA ARG A 86 23.76 17.33 -4.77
C ARG A 86 22.62 16.84 -3.88
N GLN A 87 22.89 15.93 -2.95
CA GLN A 87 21.85 15.29 -2.12
C GLN A 87 21.55 16.05 -0.84
N LEU A 88 22.56 16.61 -0.17
CA LEU A 88 22.44 17.14 1.18
C LEU A 88 22.58 18.67 1.28
N ALA A 89 23.28 19.33 0.36
CA ALA A 89 23.45 20.78 0.46
C ALA A 89 22.11 21.49 0.22
N GLY A 90 21.61 22.20 1.24
CA GLY A 90 20.35 22.96 1.17
C GLY A 90 19.08 22.11 1.06
N LYS A 91 19.18 20.78 1.18
CA LYS A 91 18.06 19.82 1.06
C LYS A 91 17.71 19.17 2.40
N ALA A 92 18.10 19.79 3.50
CA ALA A 92 17.72 19.32 4.82
C ALA A 92 16.21 19.46 5.03
N LEU A 93 15.63 18.51 5.78
CA LEU A 93 14.27 18.64 6.25
C LEU A 93 14.20 19.85 7.19
N GLN A 94 13.32 20.79 6.89
CA GLN A 94 13.14 21.99 7.70
C GLN A 94 12.31 21.66 8.94
N ASP A 95 12.72 22.18 10.09
CA ASP A 95 12.01 21.98 11.34
C ASP A 95 10.69 22.77 11.34
N ALA A 96 9.62 22.11 11.78
CA ALA A 96 8.31 22.74 11.89
C ALA A 96 8.21 23.56 13.18
N THR A 97 8.56 24.85 13.12
CA THR A 97 8.51 25.78 14.28
C THR A 97 7.10 26.26 14.63
N ALA A 98 6.18 26.21 13.66
CA ALA A 98 4.82 26.71 13.80
C ALA A 98 3.88 25.70 14.50
N LEU A 99 4.19 25.35 15.76
CA LEU A 99 3.41 24.41 16.57
C LEU A 99 2.89 25.09 17.86
N ASN A 100 1.58 25.02 18.09
CA ASN A 100 0.89 25.61 19.25
C ASN A 100 0.13 24.53 20.02
N LYS A 101 -0.22 24.80 21.29
CA LYS A 101 -1.12 23.93 22.06
C LYS A 101 -2.58 24.16 21.65
N CYS A 102 -3.38 23.10 21.60
CA CYS A 102 -4.81 23.18 21.34
C CYS A 102 -5.56 23.64 22.59
N SER A 103 -6.46 24.62 22.46
CA SER A 103 -7.31 25.11 23.55
C SER A 103 -8.38 24.11 24.02
N GLY A 104 -8.78 23.16 23.16
CA GLY A 104 -9.78 22.14 23.52
C GLY A 104 -9.18 20.94 24.24
N CYS A 105 -8.21 20.26 23.61
CA CYS A 105 -7.65 19.01 24.15
C CYS A 105 -6.24 19.13 24.73
N GLY A 106 -5.60 20.31 24.69
CA GLY A 106 -4.24 20.53 25.19
C GLY A 106 -3.09 19.96 24.33
N ARG A 107 -3.39 19.13 23.32
CA ARG A 107 -2.39 18.51 22.44
C ARG A 107 -1.73 19.53 21.51
N GLN A 108 -0.51 19.24 21.06
CA GLN A 108 0.21 20.06 20.08
C GLN A 108 -0.46 19.96 18.70
N LYS A 109 -0.64 21.11 18.06
CA LYS A 109 -1.23 21.26 16.72
C LYS A 109 -0.39 22.23 15.90
N ARG A 110 -0.58 22.23 14.57
CA ARG A 110 0.01 23.27 13.70
C ARG A 110 -0.65 24.62 13.96
N ALA A 111 0.14 25.69 13.91
CA ALA A 111 -0.36 27.05 13.96
C ALA A 111 -1.35 27.29 12.81
N HIS A 112 -2.39 28.08 13.07
CA HIS A 112 -3.46 28.40 12.11
C HIS A 112 -4.24 27.20 11.52
N ALA A 113 -4.01 25.98 12.02
CA ALA A 113 -4.82 24.81 11.69
C ALA A 113 -5.76 24.44 12.84
N LEU A 114 -6.91 23.85 12.50
CA LEU A 114 -7.76 23.20 13.48
C LEU A 114 -7.08 21.93 14.01
N CYS A 115 -7.37 21.57 15.26
CA CYS A 115 -6.79 20.38 15.87
C CYS A 115 -7.37 19.13 15.19
N PRO A 116 -6.53 18.24 14.62
CA PRO A 116 -7.03 17.05 13.92
C PRO A 116 -7.83 16.14 14.84
N TYR A 117 -7.43 16.04 16.11
CA TYR A 117 -8.13 15.22 17.10
C TYR A 117 -9.51 15.78 17.46
N CYS A 118 -9.61 17.07 17.79
CA CYS A 118 -10.89 17.68 18.14
C CYS A 118 -11.87 17.65 16.96
N VAL A 119 -11.39 17.95 15.75
CA VAL A 119 -12.22 17.90 14.53
C VAL A 119 -12.72 16.47 14.28
N GLN A 120 -11.89 15.45 14.50
CA GLN A 120 -12.31 14.06 14.35
C GLN A 120 -13.42 13.70 15.34
N THR A 121 -13.27 14.06 16.62
CA THR A 121 -14.30 13.80 17.64
C THR A 121 -15.60 14.54 17.33
N ILE A 122 -15.54 15.80 16.91
CA ILE A 122 -16.73 16.58 16.55
C ILE A 122 -17.40 15.98 15.30
N ARG A 123 -16.64 15.61 14.29
CA ARG A 123 -17.18 14.96 13.09
C ARG A 123 -17.81 13.61 13.39
N GLN A 124 -17.25 12.83 14.31
CA GLN A 124 -17.87 11.59 14.77
C GLN A 124 -19.16 11.89 15.53
N TYR A 125 -19.14 12.87 16.42
CA TYR A 125 -20.31 13.26 17.19
C TYR A 125 -21.47 13.75 16.29
N TRP A 126 -21.17 14.54 15.25
CA TRP A 126 -22.18 15.02 14.29
C TRP A 126 -22.51 14.03 13.17
N GLY A 127 -21.57 13.17 12.79
CA GLY A 127 -21.69 12.24 11.67
C GLY A 127 -22.21 10.85 12.05
N ASN A 128 -22.09 10.48 13.32
CA ASN A 128 -22.97 9.44 13.86
C ASN A 128 -24.37 10.04 13.85
N ASN A 129 -25.35 9.37 13.24
CA ASN A 129 -26.74 9.58 13.65
C ASN A 129 -26.73 9.28 15.15
N TRP A 130 -26.62 10.31 15.98
CA TRP A 130 -26.62 10.19 17.43
C TRP A 130 -27.93 9.50 17.80
N LYS A 131 -27.83 8.19 18.05
CA LYS A 131 -28.90 7.42 18.64
C LYS A 131 -28.68 7.49 20.14
N PRO A 132 -29.66 7.96 20.93
CA PRO A 132 -29.53 8.00 22.38
C PRO A 132 -29.19 6.59 22.91
N THR A 133 -28.41 6.51 23.99
CA THR A 133 -27.98 5.28 24.66
C THR A 133 -29.05 4.16 24.75
N PRO A 134 -30.31 4.45 25.13
CA PRO A 134 -31.37 3.44 25.18
C PRO A 134 -31.71 2.80 23.82
N GLU A 135 -31.58 3.52 22.70
CA GLU A 135 -31.89 2.99 21.37
C GLU A 135 -30.79 2.03 20.89
N LEU A 136 -29.53 2.33 21.22
CA LEU A 136 -28.40 1.44 20.93
C LEU A 136 -28.49 0.13 21.72
N GLU A 137 -28.89 0.20 22.99
CA GLU A 137 -29.08 -0.97 23.86
C GLU A 137 -30.24 -1.85 23.36
N ALA A 138 -31.34 -1.24 22.90
CA ALA A 138 -32.46 -1.96 22.30
C ALA A 138 -32.06 -2.70 21.02
N GLU A 139 -31.33 -2.05 20.10
CA GLU A 139 -30.84 -2.68 18.88
C GLU A 139 -29.86 -3.83 19.15
N GLN A 140 -28.98 -3.68 20.15
CA GLN A 140 -28.05 -4.74 20.55
C GLN A 140 -28.78 -5.94 21.14
N LYS A 141 -29.81 -5.69 21.97
CA LYS A 141 -30.65 -6.73 22.55
C LYS A 141 -31.41 -7.49 21.46
N GLU A 142 -32.04 -6.79 20.52
CA GLU A 142 -32.73 -7.41 19.38
C GLU A 142 -31.79 -8.29 18.54
N LYS A 143 -30.56 -7.83 18.27
CA LYS A 143 -29.54 -8.62 17.56
C LYS A 143 -29.11 -9.86 18.34
N LYS A 144 -29.02 -9.75 19.67
CA LYS A 144 -28.69 -10.87 20.56
C LYS A 144 -29.82 -11.90 20.59
N ASP A 145 -31.05 -11.45 20.77
CA ASP A 145 -32.25 -12.29 20.81
C ASP A 145 -32.42 -13.06 19.48
N LYS A 146 -32.25 -12.39 18.32
CA LYS A 146 -32.26 -13.04 17.00
C LYS A 146 -31.16 -14.10 16.85
N ARG A 147 -29.96 -13.83 17.36
CA ARG A 147 -28.83 -14.78 17.31
C ARG A 147 -29.09 -15.99 18.21
N GLU A 148 -29.67 -15.77 19.39
CA GLU A 148 -30.06 -16.84 20.32
C GLU A 148 -31.18 -17.70 19.73
N GLU A 149 -32.18 -17.10 19.08
CA GLU A 149 -33.26 -17.80 18.38
C GLU A 149 -32.73 -18.63 17.19
N GLU A 150 -31.79 -18.09 16.41
CA GLU A 150 -31.13 -18.84 15.33
C GLU A 150 -30.33 -20.03 15.90
N GLU A 151 -29.65 -19.86 17.03
CA GLU A 151 -28.92 -20.95 17.67
C GLU A 151 -29.87 -22.03 18.22
N GLN A 152 -30.99 -21.62 18.83
CA GLN A 152 -32.04 -22.53 19.32
C GLN A 152 -32.69 -23.31 18.18
N SER A 153 -33.01 -22.66 17.06
CA SER A 153 -33.57 -23.33 15.88
C SER A 153 -32.57 -24.33 15.27
N ARG A 154 -31.27 -23.98 15.19
CA ARG A 154 -30.21 -24.90 14.76
C ARG A 154 -30.09 -26.11 15.69
N LYS A 155 -30.16 -25.91 17.01
CA LYS A 155 -30.16 -27.00 18.01
C LYS A 155 -31.41 -27.88 17.88
N ARG A 156 -32.60 -27.28 17.73
CA ARG A 156 -33.88 -27.99 17.53
C ARG A 156 -33.89 -28.79 16.23
N ALA A 157 -33.36 -28.25 15.15
CA ALA A 157 -33.21 -28.95 13.87
C ALA A 157 -32.20 -30.11 13.95
N LYS A 158 -31.08 -29.95 14.69
CA LYS A 158 -30.15 -31.05 14.97
C LYS A 158 -30.80 -32.15 15.82
N ASN A 159 -31.59 -31.77 16.83
CA ASN A 159 -32.33 -32.71 17.67
C ASN A 159 -33.34 -33.52 16.83
N LEU A 160 -34.16 -32.85 16.01
CA LEU A 160 -35.10 -33.52 15.09
C LEU A 160 -34.39 -34.39 14.02
N ARG A 161 -33.18 -34.03 13.60
CA ARG A 161 -32.36 -34.81 12.66
C ARG A 161 -31.88 -36.14 13.26
N TRP A 162 -31.76 -36.26 14.58
CA TRP A 162 -31.31 -37.47 15.29
C TRP A 162 -32.45 -38.38 15.75
N TRP A 163 -33.72 -38.03 15.49
CA TRP A 163 -34.84 -38.90 15.79
C TRP A 163 -34.84 -40.09 14.80
N PRO A 164 -34.79 -41.34 15.28
CA PRO A 164 -34.82 -42.50 14.40
C PRO A 164 -36.15 -42.50 13.62
N LYS A 165 -36.06 -42.43 12.28
CA LYS A 165 -37.19 -42.73 11.39
C LYS A 165 -37.47 -44.22 11.48
N ASN A 166 -38.16 -44.64 12.53
CA ASN A 166 -38.72 -45.98 12.62
C ASN A 166 -39.80 -46.09 11.53
N ARG A 167 -39.47 -46.85 10.48
CA ARG A 167 -40.42 -47.37 9.51
C ARG A 167 -40.55 -48.86 9.76
#